data_AF-L8JGP3-F1
#
_entry.id   AF-L8JGP3-F1
#
_cell.length_a   1.000
_cell.length_b   1.000
_cell.length_c   1.000
_cell.angle_alpha   90.00
_cell.angle_beta   90.00
_cell.angle_gamma   90.00
#
_symmetry.space_group_name_H-M   'P 1'
#
loop_
_entity.id
_entity.type
_entity.pdbx_description
1 polymer ?
#
loop_
_entity_poly.entity_id
_entity_poly.type
_entity_poly.pdbx_seq_one_letter_code
_entity_poly.pdbx_strand_id
1 'polypeptide(L)'
;MKKIWAKIKQFLCTPYGKAYLVFITLTKLYLVYKWALDYVKKFGGELFELIGASVTMGEQFSALSFTAVCGYYTIEAIISIFRSSPKKSRQATQA
;
A
#
# COMPACT_ATOMS: atom_id res chain seq x y z
N MET A 1 -0.20 30.59 -6.57
CA MET A 1 -0.55 29.21 -6.14
C MET A 1 -0.87 28.24 -7.29
N LYS A 2 -1.75 28.59 -8.25
CA LYS A 2 -2.13 27.68 -9.37
C LYS A 2 -0.93 27.17 -10.22
N LYS A 3 0.08 28.01 -10.49
CA LYS A 3 1.27 27.64 -11.28
C LYS A 3 2.20 26.64 -10.56
N ILE A 4 2.31 26.72 -9.24
CA ILE A 4 3.17 25.82 -8.44
C ILE A 4 2.56 24.42 -8.43
N TRP A 5 1.24 24.33 -8.25
CA TRP A 5 0.53 23.05 -8.26
C TRP A 5 0.57 22.36 -9.62
N ALA A 6 0.55 23.12 -10.73
CA ALA A 6 0.74 22.58 -12.07
C ALA A 6 2.15 21.97 -12.25
N LYS A 7 3.20 22.64 -11.75
CA LYS A 7 4.58 22.10 -11.76
C LYS A 7 4.73 20.84 -10.91
N ILE A 8 4.13 20.80 -9.73
CA ILE A 8 4.14 19.61 -8.86
C ILE A 8 3.45 18.45 -9.55
N LYS A 9 2.27 18.67 -10.16
CA LYS A 9 1.59 17.63 -10.94
C LYS A 9 2.44 17.11 -12.09
N GLN A 10 3.08 18.02 -12.83
CA GLN A 10 3.96 17.64 -13.93
C GLN A 10 5.15 16.79 -13.42
N PHE A 11 5.75 17.18 -12.29
CA PHE A 11 6.81 16.41 -11.64
C PHE A 11 6.34 15.00 -11.25
N LEU A 12 5.16 14.85 -10.63
CA LEU A 12 4.60 13.56 -10.23
C LEU A 12 4.33 12.61 -11.42
N CYS A 13 4.20 13.13 -12.64
CA CYS A 13 4.08 12.34 -13.86
C CYS A 13 5.43 11.85 -14.43
N THR A 14 6.55 12.42 -13.99
CA THR A 14 7.90 11.98 -14.40
C THR A 14 8.27 10.65 -13.73
N PRO A 15 9.24 9.90 -14.27
CA PRO A 15 9.73 8.66 -13.63
C PRO A 15 10.17 8.88 -12.17
N TYR A 16 10.86 10.00 -11.90
CA TYR A 16 11.31 10.37 -10.56
C TYR A 16 10.14 10.73 -9.63
N GLY A 17 9.12 11.43 -10.14
CA GLY A 17 7.91 11.74 -9.37
C GLY A 17 7.07 10.49 -9.06
N LYS A 18 7.00 9.53 -9.99
CA LYS A 18 6.37 8.22 -9.75
C LYS A 18 7.15 7.41 -8.70
N ALA A 19 8.49 7.41 -8.75
CA ALA A 19 9.31 6.79 -7.73
C ALA A 19 9.08 7.41 -6.33
N TYR A 20 8.94 8.73 -6.27
CA TYR A 20 8.57 9.44 -5.04
C TYR A 20 7.17 9.06 -4.52
N LEU A 21 6.18 8.93 -5.42
CA LEU A 21 4.85 8.43 -5.06
C LEU A 21 4.89 7.01 -4.51
N VAL A 22 5.69 6.12 -5.13
CA VAL A 22 5.91 4.76 -4.65
C VAL A 22 6.51 4.79 -3.25
N PHE A 23 7.55 5.61 -3.02
CA PHE A 23 8.20 5.74 -1.73
C PHE A 23 7.21 6.16 -0.63
N ILE A 24 6.44 7.24 -0.84
CA ILE A 24 5.44 7.69 0.13
C ILE A 24 4.37 6.62 0.37
N THR A 25 3.93 5.95 -0.69
CA THR A 25 2.90 4.91 -0.58
C THR A 25 3.40 3.74 0.25
N LEU A 26 4.64 3.29 0.02
CA LEU A 26 5.30 2.25 0.81
C LEU A 26 5.48 2.66 2.27
N THR A 27 5.90 3.90 2.54
CA THR A 27 6.04 4.37 3.93
C THR A 27 4.71 4.35 4.68
N LYS A 28 3.63 4.82 4.04
CA LYS A 28 2.29 4.79 4.65
C LYS A 28 1.80 3.37 4.87
N LEU A 29 1.94 2.51 3.86
CA LEU A 29 1.57 1.10 3.96
C LEU A 29 2.35 0.39 5.05
N TYR A 30 3.64 0.69 5.21
CA TYR A 30 4.48 0.10 6.26
C TYR A 30 4.01 0.47 7.66
N LEU A 31 3.63 1.73 7.89
CA LEU A 31 3.11 2.18 9.19
C LEU A 31 1.81 1.45 9.55
N VAL A 32 0.88 1.36 8.59
CA VAL A 32 -0.40 0.64 8.77
C VAL A 32 -0.16 -0.85 8.96
N TYR A 33 0.71 -1.45 8.15
CA TYR A 33 1.10 -2.86 8.26
C TYR A 33 1.67 -3.17 9.64
N LYS A 34 2.62 -2.36 10.14
CA LYS A 34 3.23 -2.57 11.46
C LYS A 34 2.19 -2.51 12.57
N TRP A 35 1.30 -1.53 12.50
CA TRP A 35 0.20 -1.40 13.47
C TRP A 35 -0.73 -2.62 13.42
N ALA A 36 -1.18 -3.02 12.23
CA ALA A 36 -2.11 -4.14 12.06
C ALA A 36 -1.49 -5.51 12.41
N LEU A 37 -0.19 -5.70 12.14
CA LEU A 37 0.53 -6.95 12.40
C LEU A 37 0.49 -7.34 13.88
N ASP A 38 0.57 -6.36 14.79
CA ASP A 38 0.51 -6.63 16.23
C ASP A 38 -0.88 -7.16 16.65
N TYR A 39 -1.96 -6.67 16.04
CA TYR A 39 -3.31 -7.19 16.28
C TYR A 39 -3.50 -8.58 15.67
N VAL A 40 -3.02 -8.78 14.45
CA VAL A 40 -3.14 -10.06 13.73
C VAL A 40 -2.40 -11.18 14.47
N LYS A 41 -1.21 -10.90 15.01
CA LYS A 41 -0.48 -11.87 15.83
C LYS A 41 -1.29 -12.30 17.04
N LYS A 42 -1.76 -11.34 17.84
CA LYS A 42 -2.56 -11.63 19.04
C LYS A 42 -3.81 -12.44 18.71
N PHE A 43 -4.57 -12.00 17.71
CA PHE A 43 -5.75 -12.73 17.24
C PHE A 43 -5.41 -14.15 16.80
N GLY A 44 -4.30 -14.33 16.06
CA GLY A 44 -3.80 -15.63 15.63
C GLY A 44 -3.43 -16.56 16.76
N GLY A 45 -2.77 -16.03 17.79
CA GLY A 45 -2.42 -16.75 19.01
C GLY A 45 -3.66 -17.23 19.76
N GLU A 46 -4.62 -16.33 20.00
CA GLU A 46 -5.90 -16.64 20.66
C GLU A 46 -6.71 -17.70 19.90
N LEU A 47 -6.75 -17.61 18.56
CA LEU A 47 -7.48 -18.57 17.74
C LEU A 47 -6.87 -19.97 17.81
N PHE A 48 -5.53 -20.06 17.85
CA PHE A 48 -4.82 -21.32 17.98
C PHE A 48 -4.94 -21.89 19.39
N GLU A 49 -4.94 -21.05 20.42
CA GLU A 49 -5.20 -21.45 21.80
C GLU A 49 -6.59 -22.10 21.94
N LEU A 50 -7.62 -21.49 21.32
CA LEU A 50 -9.00 -21.98 21.35
C LEU A 50 -9.16 -23.39 20.79
N ILE A 51 -8.39 -23.75 19.76
CA ILE A 51 -8.44 -25.07 19.12
C ILE A 51 -7.46 -26.07 19.76
N GLY A 52 -6.80 -25.71 20.87
CA GLY A 52 -5.83 -26.56 21.57
C GLY A 52 -4.48 -26.68 20.87
N ALA A 53 -4.16 -25.76 19.96
CA ALA A 53 -2.88 -25.68 19.25
C ALA A 53 -1.91 -24.69 19.91
N SER A 54 -0.67 -24.66 19.44
CA SER A 54 0.36 -23.75 19.95
C SER A 54 0.08 -22.29 19.59
N VAL A 55 0.03 -21.41 20.59
CA VAL A 55 -0.09 -19.94 20.44
C VAL A 55 0.99 -19.38 19.52
N THR A 56 2.24 -19.79 19.71
CA THR A 56 3.38 -19.32 18.91
C THR A 56 3.24 -19.67 17.43
N MET A 57 2.71 -20.85 17.14
CA MET A 57 2.39 -21.25 15.75
C MET A 57 1.28 -20.37 15.17
N GLY A 58 0.25 -20.06 15.95
CA GLY A 58 -0.83 -19.16 15.55
C GLY A 58 -0.35 -17.76 15.24
N GLU A 59 0.47 -17.17 16.11
CA GLU A 59 1.06 -15.84 15.89
C GLU A 59 1.91 -15.79 14.60
N GLN A 60 2.77 -16.79 14.39
CA GLN A 60 3.65 -16.85 13.23
C GLN A 60 2.87 -17.08 11.93
N PHE A 61 1.93 -18.02 11.93
CA PHE A 61 1.11 -18.31 10.76
C PHE A 61 0.26 -17.11 10.35
N SER A 62 -0.33 -16.43 11.33
CA SER A 62 -1.17 -15.24 11.11
C SER A 62 -0.34 -14.06 10.61
N ALA A 63 0.85 -13.85 11.19
CA ALA A 63 1.79 -12.85 10.71
C ALA A 63 2.21 -13.11 9.26
N LEU A 64 2.54 -14.37 8.93
CA LEU A 64 3.06 -14.74 7.61
C LEU A 64 1.98 -14.64 6.52
N SER A 65 0.78 -15.14 6.80
CA SER A 65 -0.37 -15.02 5.89
C SER A 65 -0.77 -13.56 5.66
N PHE A 66 -0.86 -12.76 6.72
CA PHE A 66 -1.15 -11.33 6.61
C PHE A 66 -0.09 -10.57 5.82
N THR A 67 1.19 -10.87 6.06
CA THR A 67 2.31 -10.28 5.30
C THR A 67 2.21 -10.60 3.82
N ALA A 68 1.86 -11.84 3.47
CA ALA A 68 1.69 -12.24 2.07
C ALA A 68 0.55 -11.47 1.39
N VAL A 69 -0.60 -11.34 2.06
CA VAL A 69 -1.76 -10.56 1.56
C VAL A 69 -1.41 -9.09 1.39
N CYS A 70 -0.78 -8.46 2.39
CA CYS A 70 -0.34 -7.07 2.29
C CYS A 70 0.70 -6.88 1.17
N GLY A 71 1.63 -7.82 1.01
CA GLY A 71 2.62 -7.81 -0.06
C GLY A 71 1.98 -7.82 -1.45
N TYR A 72 0.99 -8.70 -1.66
CA TYR A 72 0.24 -8.78 -2.91
C TYR A 72 -0.42 -7.43 -3.28
N TYR A 73 -1.20 -6.85 -2.36
CA TYR A 73 -1.85 -5.57 -2.62
C TYR A 73 -0.88 -4.40 -2.74
N THR A 74 0.27 -4.47 -2.06
CA THR A 74 1.33 -3.47 -2.20
C THR A 74 1.91 -3.49 -3.62
N ILE A 75 2.16 -4.67 -4.17
CA ILE A 75 2.63 -4.82 -5.55
C ILE A 75 1.59 -4.30 -6.53
N GLU A 76 0.30 -4.64 -6.35
CA GLU A 76 -0.77 -4.10 -7.19
C GLU A 76 -0.83 -2.56 -7.13
N ALA A 77 -0.68 -1.97 -5.95
CA ALA A 77 -0.68 -0.51 -5.78
C ALA A 77 0.52 0.13 -6.52
N ILE A 78 1.71 -0.45 -6.42
CA ILE A 78 2.90 0.01 -7.14
C ILE A 78 2.67 -0.07 -8.66
N ILE A 79 2.19 -1.21 -9.15
CA ILE A 79 1.88 -1.40 -10.57
C ILE A 79 0.86 -0.37 -11.04
N SER A 80 -0.16 -0.06 -10.25
CA SER A 80 -1.16 0.96 -10.54
C SER A 80 -0.56 2.38 -10.70
N ILE A 81 0.42 2.75 -9.86
CA ILE A 81 1.13 4.05 -9.95
C ILE A 81 1.92 4.16 -11.28
N PHE A 82 2.48 3.05 -11.76
CA PHE A 82 3.19 3.04 -13.05
C PHE A 82 2.23 2.95 -14.24
N ARG A 83 1.17 2.14 -14.14
CA ARG A 83 0.13 1.93 -15.18
C ARG A 83 -0.82 3.09 -15.37
N SER A 84 -0.92 4.01 -14.41
CA SER A 84 -1.63 5.27 -14.62
C SER A 84 -0.93 6.05 -15.74
N SER A 85 -1.33 5.74 -16.97
CA SER A 85 -1.16 6.59 -18.14
C SER A 85 -1.69 7.96 -17.77
N PRO A 86 -1.06 9.05 -18.25
CA PRO A 86 -1.65 10.36 -18.12
C PRO A 86 -3.05 10.26 -18.72
N LYS A 87 -4.08 10.44 -17.89
CA LYS A 87 -5.47 10.48 -18.33
C LYS A 87 -5.48 11.49 -19.47
N LYS A 88 -5.68 11.01 -20.70
CA LYS A 88 -5.71 11.83 -21.91
C LYS A 88 -6.66 12.97 -21.58
N SER A 89 -6.12 14.18 -21.46
CA SER A 89 -6.91 15.39 -21.31
C SER A 89 -7.77 15.51 -22.55
N ARG A 90 -8.95 14.91 -22.53
CA ARG A 90 -9.94 15.06 -23.58
C ARG A 90 -11.05 15.94 -23.03
N GLN A 91 -10.94 17.20 -23.44
CA GLN A 91 -12.00 18.19 -23.62
C GLN A 91 -12.72 18.74 -22.38
N ALA A 92 -12.33 19.96 -22.01
CA ALA A 92 -13.28 21.05 -21.84
C ALA A 92 -12.58 22.40 -22.18
N THR A 93 -12.14 22.51 -23.43
CA THR A 93 -12.16 23.79 -24.15
C THR A 93 -12.82 23.47 -25.47
N GLN A 94 -14.10 23.81 -25.61
CA GLN A 94 -14.78 24.20 -26.84
C GLN A 94 -16.26 24.47 -26.52
N ALA A 95 -16.77 25.56 -27.11
CA ALA A 95 -18.05 26.24 -26.96
C ALA A 95 -18.19 27.14 -25.72
#